data_AF-A0A329QI07-F1
#
_entry.id   AF-A0A329QI07-F1
#
_cell.length_a   1.000
_cell.length_b   1.000
_cell.length_c   1.000
_cell.angle_alpha   90.00
_cell.angle_beta   90.00
_cell.angle_gamma   90.00
#
_symmetry.space_group_name_H-M   'P 1'
#
loop_
_entity.id
_entity.type
_entity.pdbx_description
1 polymer ?
#
loop_
_entity_poly.entity_id
_entity_poly.type
_entity_poly.pdbx_seq_one_letter_code
_entity_poly.pdbx_strand_id
1 'polypeptide(L)' 'MLLTLSVILSAGLIGWFDLPGLIRNKKWKETVVYSILLLMATFFGIFAANLWEFPSPLYLIIWIYKPVNQFLAHLTGT' A
#
# COMPACT_ATOMS: atom_id res chain seq x y z
N MET A 1 14.85 -5.11 6.16
CA MET A 1 14.53 -5.87 7.40
C MET A 1 14.42 -4.99 8.64
N LEU A 2 15.46 -4.29 9.09
CA LEU A 2 15.40 -3.46 10.32
C LEU A 2 14.33 -2.35 10.25
N LEU A 3 14.23 -1.66 9.11
CA LEU A 3 13.21 -0.62 8.88
C LEU A 3 11.79 -1.20 8.91
N THR A 4 11.58 -2.34 8.26
CA THR A 4 10.30 -3.07 8.25
C THR A 4 9.87 -3.47 9.66
N LEU A 5 10.81 -3.98 10.47
CA LEU A 5 10.58 -4.32 11.88
C LEU A 5 10.18 -3.08 12.69
N SER A 6 10.83 -1.95 12.45
CA SER A 6 10.52 -0.69 13.12
C SER A 6 9.11 -0.19 12.78
N VAL A 7 8.68 -0.34 11.52
CA VAL A 7 7.31 -0.03 11.07
C VAL A 7 6.29 -0.92 11.78
N ILE A 8 6.51 -2.23 11.82
CA ILE A 8 5.59 -3.18 12.46
C ILE A 8 5.49 -2.93 13.96
N LEU A 9 6.63 -2.70 14.63
CA LEU A 9 6.67 -2.37 16.06
C LEU A 9 5.92 -1.07 16.36
N SER A 10 6.12 -0.03 15.55
CA SER A 10 5.42 1.25 15.70
C SER A 10 3.91 1.06 15.54
N ALA A 11 3.47 0.34 14.50
CA ALA A 11 2.06 0.03 14.29
C ALA A 11 1.46 -0.78 15.45
N GLY A 12 2.21 -1.75 15.98
CA GLY A 12 1.81 -2.55 17.14
C GLY A 12 1.64 -1.71 18.40
N LEU A 13 2.59 -0.80 18.69
CA LEU A 13 2.50 0.11 19.84
C LEU A 13 1.31 1.06 19.71
N ILE A 14 1.14 1.69 18.55
CA ILE A 14 0.03 2.59 18.25
C ILE A 14 -1.32 1.86 18.39
N GLY A 15 -1.43 0.65 17.83
CA GLY A 15 -2.60 -0.19 17.99
C GLY A 15 -2.86 -0.55 19.46
N TRP A 16 -1.83 -0.91 20.22
CA TRP A 16 -1.95 -1.30 21.62
C TRP A 16 -2.46 -0.20 22.54
N PHE A 17 -2.10 1.06 22.28
CA PHE A 17 -2.60 2.18 23.08
C PHE A 17 -4.02 2.63 22.68
N ASP A 18 -4.31 2.69 21.37
CA ASP A 18 -5.54 3.32 20.89
C ASP A 18 -6.72 2.33 20.77
N LEU A 19 -6.48 1.10 20.28
CA LEU A 19 -7.56 0.12 20.04
C LEU A 19 -8.33 -0.26 21.32
N PRO A 20 -7.70 -0.54 22.47
CA PRO A 20 -8.43 -0.93 23.68
C PRO A 20 -9.39 0.16 24.14
N GLY A 21 -9.00 1.43 23.98
CA GLY A 21 -9.84 2.58 24.30
C GLY A 21 -11.09 2.65 23.42
N LEU A 22 -10.94 2.45 22.10
CA LEU A 22 -12.07 2.47 21.18
C LEU A 22 -13.02 1.28 21.38
N ILE A 23 -12.46 0.08 21.60
CA ILE A 23 -13.24 -1.16 21.84
C ILE A 23 -14.02 -1.06 23.15
N ARG A 24 -13.39 -0.60 24.24
CA ARG A 24 -14.03 -0.46 25.56
C ARG A 24 -15.19 0.53 25.52
N ASN A 25 -15.06 1.60 24.73
CA ASN A 25 -16.11 2.60 24.55
C ASN A 25 -17.20 2.20 23.53
N LYS A 26 -17.17 0.95 23.02
CA LYS A 26 -18.13 0.41 22.02
C LYS A 26 -18.24 1.27 20.74
N LYS A 27 -17.18 2.00 20.40
CA LYS A 27 -17.10 2.85 19.21
C LYS A 27 -16.74 2.01 17.98
N TRP A 28 -17.62 1.08 17.60
CA TRP A 28 -17.31 0.05 16.61
C TRP A 28 -17.01 0.62 15.22
N LYS A 29 -17.71 1.67 14.80
CA LYS A 29 -17.48 2.31 13.50
C LYS A 29 -16.08 2.92 13.45
N GLU A 30 -15.72 3.64 14.51
CA GLU A 30 -14.43 4.28 14.66
C GLU A 30 -13.30 3.25 14.77
N THR A 31 -13.51 2.15 15.51
CA THR A 31 -12.56 1.04 15.59
C THR A 31 -12.25 0.48 14.21
N VAL A 32 -13.27 0.27 13.38
CA VAL A 32 -13.11 -0.27 12.02
C VAL A 32 -12.32 0.71 11.15
N VAL A 33 -12.73 1.99 11.11
CA VAL A 33 -12.03 3.01 10.31
C VAL A 33 -10.58 3.16 10.76
N TYR A 34 -10.35 3.24 12.06
CA TYR A 34 -9.02 3.33 12.65
C TYR A 34 -8.14 2.13 12.27
N SER A 35 -8.69 0.91 12.39
CA SER A 35 -7.96 -0.32 12.07
C SER A 35 -7.58 -0.38 10.59
N ILE A 36 -8.49 0.01 9.70
CA ILE A 36 -8.23 0.07 8.26
C ILE A 36 -7.11 1.08 7.95
N LEU A 37 -7.18 2.27 8.54
CA LEU A 37 -6.14 3.30 8.35
C LEU A 37 -4.79 2.84 8.89
N LEU A 38 -4.76 2.21 10.07
CA LEU A 38 -3.53 1.68 10.67
C LEU A 38 -2.93 0.56 9.80
N LEU A 39 -3.76 -0.32 9.25
CA LEU A 39 -3.33 -1.35 8.30
C LEU A 39 -2.79 -0.74 7.00
N MET A 40 -3.47 0.27 6.42
CA MET A 40 -2.97 0.96 5.22
C MET A 40 -1.64 1.67 5.49
N ALA A 41 -1.51 2.38 6.61
CA ALA A 41 -0.28 3.04 7.00
C ALA A 41 0.87 2.02 7.17
N THR A 42 0.59 0.88 7.80
CA THR A 42 1.57 -0.21 7.97
C THR A 42 1.96 -0.80 6.62
N PHE A 43 1.00 -1.07 5.75
CA PHE A 43 1.22 -1.58 4.40
C PHE A 43 2.12 -0.65 3.59
N PHE A 44 1.77 0.64 3.47
CA PHE A 44 2.60 1.61 2.77
C PHE A 44 3.96 1.81 3.43
N GLY A 45 4.02 1.79 4.76
CA GLY A 45 5.27 1.87 5.51
C GLY A 45 6.20 0.71 5.18
N ILE A 46 5.69 -0.53 5.05
CA ILE A 46 6.47 -1.70 4.63
C ILE A 46 6.98 -1.52 3.20
N PHE A 47 6.13 -1.06 2.26
CA PHE A 47 6.53 -0.79 0.88
C PHE A 47 7.65 0.26 0.80
N ALA A 48 7.49 1.37 1.52
CA ALA A 48 8.48 2.43 1.58
C ALA A 48 9.78 1.98 2.25
N ALA A 49 9.70 1.22 3.35
CA ALA A 49 10.85 0.73 4.10
C ALA A 49 11.71 -0.29 3.34
N ASN A 50 11.12 -1.01 2.38
CA ASN A 50 11.85 -1.92 1.51
C ASN A 50 12.40 -1.22 0.26
N LEU A 51 12.23 0.11 0.14
CA LEU A 51 12.54 0.89 -1.06
C LEU A 51 12.11 0.14 -2.33
N TRP A 52 10.91 -0.45 -2.30
CA TRP A 52 10.44 -1.19 -3.46
C TRP A 52 10.49 -0.25 -4.65
N GLU A 53 11.37 -0.56 -5.61
CA GLU A 53 11.61 0.33 -6.74
C GLU A 53 10.29 0.49 -7.47
N PHE A 54 9.72 1.69 -7.35
CA PHE A 54 8.56 2.03 -8.14
C PHE A 54 9.04 2.00 -9.59
N PRO A 55 8.37 1.25 -10.49
CA PRO A 55 8.82 1.15 -11.87
C PRO A 55 8.99 2.55 -12.42
N SER A 56 10.07 2.76 -13.18
CA SER A 56 10.35 4.09 -13.73
C SER A 56 9.12 4.61 -14.49
N PRO A 57 8.82 5.92 -14.44
CA PRO A 57 7.68 6.48 -15.17
C PRO A 57 7.68 6.08 -16.65
N LEU A 58 8.87 5.94 -17.23
CA LEU A 58 9.06 5.43 -18.58
C LEU A 58 8.52 4.01 -18.76
N TYR A 59 8.79 3.10 -17.83
CA TYR A 59 8.26 1.73 -17.88
C TYR A 59 6.74 1.71 -17.81
N LEU A 60 6.14 2.59 -17.02
CA LEU A 60 4.69 2.72 -16.93
C LEU A 60 4.08 3.17 -18.26
N ILE A 61 4.71 4.16 -18.92
CA ILE A 61 4.32 4.62 -20.25
C ILE A 61 4.46 3.47 -21.27
N ILE A 62 5.59 2.75 -21.26
CA ILE A 62 5.79 1.59 -22.14
C ILE A 62 4.71 0.54 -21.91
N TRP A 63 4.35 0.24 -20.66
CA TRP A 63 3.34 -0.74 -20.31
C TRP A 63 1.95 -0.35 -20.85
N ILE A 64 1.59 0.93 -20.80
CA ILE A 64 0.33 1.45 -21.36
C ILE A 64 0.36 1.42 -22.90
N TYR A 65 1.47 1.80 -23.52
CA TYR A 65 1.58 1.91 -24.98
C TYR A 65 1.75 0.56 -25.68
N LYS A 66 2.35 -0.43 -25.02
CA LYS A 66 2.59 -1.77 -25.59
C LYS A 66 1.31 -2.44 -26.14
N PRO A 67 0.20 -2.56 -25.40
CA PRO A 67 -1.02 -3.17 -25.93
C PRO A 67 -1.62 -2.37 -27.09
N VAL A 68 -1.55 -1.05 -27.05
CA VAL A 68 -2.01 -0.18 -28.14
C VAL A 68 -1.18 -0.43 -29.40
N ASN A 69 0.13 -0.52 -29.25
CA ASN A 69 1.03 -0.74 -30.38
C ASN A 69 0.86 -2.15 -30.99
N GLN A 70 0.64 -3.17 -30.15
CA GLN A 70 0.33 -4.53 -30.60
C GLN A 70 -1.01 -4.60 -31.34
N PHE A 71 -2.01 -3.87 -30.85
CA PHE A 71 -3.31 -3.77 -31.51
C PHE A 71 -3.21 -3.07 -32.88
N LEU A 72 -2.47 -1.97 -32.95
CA LEU A 72 -2.23 -1.26 -34.21
C LEU A 72 -1.44 -2.13 -35.19
N ALA A 73 -0.36 -2.78 -34.76
CA ALA A 73 0.42 -3.70 -35.58
C ALA A 73 -0.44 -4.82 -36.19
N HIS A 74 -1.34 -5.40 -35.38
CA HIS A 74 -2.29 -6.41 -35.84
C HIS A 74 -3.27 -5.89 -36.91
N LEU A 75 -3.68 -4.61 -36.83
CA LEU A 75 -4.56 -3.99 -37.81
C LEU A 75 -3.85 -3.57 -39.10
N THR A 76 -2.59 -3.12 -39.01
CA THR A 76 -1.80 -2.69 -40.18
C THR A 76 -1.06 -3.84 -40.89
N GLY A 77 -1.17 -5.08 -40.39
CA GLY A 77 -0.65 -6.27 -41.06
C GLY A 77 0.88 -6.40 -41.03
N THR A 78 1.53 -5.77 -40.05
CA THR A 78 2.98 -5.89 -39.75
C THR A 78 3.19 -6.64 -38.44
#